data_AF-A0A9D7PY98-F1
#
_entry.id   AF-A0A9D7PY98-F1
#
_cell.length_a   1.000
_cell.length_b   1.000
_cell.length_c   1.000
_cell.angle_alpha   90.00
_cell.angle_beta   90.00
_cell.angle_gamma   90.00
#
_symmetry.space_group_name_H-M   'P 1'
#
loop_
_entity.id
_entity.type
_entity.pdbx_description
1 polymer ?
#
loop_
_entity_poly.entity_id
_entity_poly.type
_entity_poly.pdbx_seq_one_letter_code
_entity_poly.pdbx_strand_id
1 'polypeptide(L)'
;MKKFFLIALFLFSVPVFSQITGLSGWNIVLDPGHSQQENMGIYNYPEAMKNLYVAKHLRDFLMDSTDIDTVYMTRSDSLVIVGLSQRSDYANSIGAAWFHSIHSDAGAASSNTTLLLW
;
A
#
# COMPACT_ATOMS: atom_id res chain seq x y z
N MET A 1 -42.70 23.99 43.47
CA MET A 1 -42.71 23.17 42.24
C MET A 1 -41.27 22.94 41.81
N LYS A 2 -40.72 21.73 42.05
CA LYS A 2 -39.31 21.40 41.75
C LYS A 2 -39.22 20.97 40.28
N LYS A 3 -38.58 21.78 39.44
CA LYS A 3 -38.33 21.45 38.03
C LYS A 3 -37.09 20.53 37.97
N PHE A 4 -37.30 19.24 37.71
CA PHE A 4 -36.22 18.32 37.38
C PHE A 4 -35.81 18.57 35.92
N PHE A 5 -34.57 19.02 35.72
CA PHE A 5 -33.94 19.04 34.40
C PHE A 5 -33.38 17.63 34.14
N LEU A 6 -33.99 16.86 33.24
CA LEU A 6 -33.36 15.65 32.69
C LEU A 6 -32.29 16.09 31.69
N ILE A 7 -31.03 15.86 32.03
CA ILE A 7 -29.92 15.91 31.06
C ILE A 7 -29.88 14.54 30.38
N ALA A 8 -30.30 14.48 29.11
CA ALA A 8 -30.14 13.29 28.29
C ALA A 8 -28.67 13.17 27.88
N LEU A 9 -27.95 12.24 28.49
CA LEU A 9 -26.58 11.89 28.11
C LEU A 9 -26.62 11.04 26.84
N PHE A 10 -26.43 11.66 25.67
CA PHE A 10 -26.19 10.92 24.43
C PHE A 10 -24.81 10.26 24.50
N LEU A 11 -24.79 8.96 24.78
CA LEU A 11 -23.61 8.12 24.60
C LEU A 11 -23.40 7.93 23.09
N PHE A 12 -22.70 8.87 22.44
CA PHE A 12 -22.15 8.62 21.12
C PHE A 12 -21.06 7.57 21.26
N SER A 13 -21.36 6.34 20.83
CA SER A 13 -20.34 5.32 20.61
C SER A 13 -19.48 5.78 19.44
N VAL A 14 -18.38 6.48 19.73
CA VAL A 14 -17.36 6.75 18.72
C VAL A 14 -16.80 5.38 18.31
N PRO A 15 -16.85 5.00 17.03
CA PRO A 15 -16.22 3.76 16.60
C PRO A 15 -14.72 3.89 16.89
N VAL A 16 -14.24 3.14 17.89
CA VAL A 16 -12.81 3.02 18.15
C VAL A 16 -12.28 2.03 17.12
N PHE A 17 -11.80 2.55 15.99
CA PHE A 17 -10.98 1.75 15.09
C PHE A 17 -9.67 1.46 15.82
N SER A 18 -9.54 0.24 16.34
CA SER A 18 -8.28 -0.19 16.93
C SER A 18 -7.27 -0.37 15.79
N GLN A 19 -6.12 0.28 15.90
CA GLN A 19 -4.99 -0.02 15.01
C GLN A 19 -4.60 -1.50 15.13
N ILE A 20 -4.18 -2.08 14.01
CA ILE A 20 -3.57 -3.40 13.95
C ILE A 20 -2.12 -3.28 14.45
N THR A 21 -1.76 -4.00 15.51
CA THR A 21 -0.42 -3.95 16.10
C THR A 21 0.46 -5.12 15.68
N GLY A 22 1.78 -4.99 15.82
CA GLY A 22 2.76 -6.05 15.58
C GLY A 22 3.79 -5.74 14.50
N LEU A 23 3.71 -4.56 13.88
CA LEU A 23 4.63 -4.05 12.87
C LEU A 23 5.50 -2.88 13.39
N SER A 24 5.38 -2.52 14.68
CA SER A 24 6.26 -1.52 15.29
C SER A 24 7.74 -1.87 15.09
N GLY A 25 8.50 -0.90 14.58
CA GLY A 25 9.93 -1.05 14.26
C GLY A 25 10.22 -1.81 12.97
N TRP A 26 9.20 -2.26 12.23
CA TRP A 26 9.38 -2.78 10.88
C TRP A 26 9.34 -1.66 9.84
N ASN A 27 10.25 -1.76 8.86
CA ASN A 27 10.16 -1.00 7.63
C ASN A 27 9.96 -1.93 6.42
N ILE A 28 9.22 -1.44 5.42
CA ILE A 28 8.93 -2.17 4.19
C ILE A 28 9.17 -1.26 2.99
N VAL A 29 9.71 -1.83 1.92
CA VAL A 29 9.77 -1.18 0.60
C VAL A 29 8.69 -1.78 -0.28
N LEU A 30 7.74 -0.95 -0.71
CA LEU A 30 6.79 -1.30 -1.77
C LEU A 30 7.38 -0.91 -3.12
N ASP A 31 7.51 -1.87 -4.01
CA ASP A 31 8.05 -1.67 -5.34
C ASP A 31 6.94 -1.78 -6.39
N PRO A 32 6.31 -0.66 -6.80
CA PRO A 32 5.42 -0.69 -7.95
C PRO A 32 6.24 -0.95 -9.22
N GLY A 33 6.11 -2.17 -9.75
CA GLY A 33 6.82 -2.63 -10.93
C GLY A 33 6.64 -1.71 -12.13
N HIS A 34 7.58 -1.78 -13.08
CA HIS A 34 7.63 -0.93 -14.29
C HIS A 34 7.76 0.57 -13.98
N SER A 35 7.81 1.40 -15.03
CA SER A 35 7.85 2.86 -14.96
C SER A 35 6.95 3.48 -16.04
N GLN A 36 6.55 4.74 -15.87
CA GLN A 36 5.79 5.48 -16.89
C GLN A 36 4.54 4.73 -17.39
N GLN A 37 4.43 4.53 -18.69
CA GLN A 37 3.33 3.81 -19.34
C GLN A 37 3.79 2.46 -19.90
N GLU A 38 4.81 1.85 -19.29
CA GLU A 38 5.27 0.52 -19.68
C GLU A 38 4.19 -0.54 -19.45
N ASN A 39 4.24 -1.56 -20.31
CA ASN A 39 3.39 -2.75 -20.32
C ASN A 39 1.87 -2.44 -20.39
N MET A 40 1.38 -2.22 -21.61
CA MET A 40 -0.02 -1.88 -21.85
C MET A 40 -0.93 -3.11 -21.66
N GLY A 41 -1.81 -3.05 -20.66
CA GLY A 41 -2.77 -4.11 -20.37
C GLY A 41 -4.11 -3.96 -21.11
N ILE A 42 -5.13 -4.62 -20.57
CA ILE A 42 -6.51 -4.58 -21.07
C ILE A 42 -6.99 -3.11 -21.14
N TYR A 43 -7.72 -2.77 -22.22
CA TYR A 43 -8.20 -1.41 -22.51
C TYR A 43 -7.11 -0.35 -22.62
N ASN A 44 -5.87 -0.75 -22.95
CA ASN A 44 -4.73 0.16 -23.06
C ASN A 44 -4.46 0.91 -21.74
N TYR A 45 -4.71 0.24 -20.61
CA TYR A 45 -4.34 0.76 -19.30
C TYR A 45 -2.95 0.23 -18.90
N PRO A 46 -1.96 1.11 -18.61
CA PRO A 46 -0.59 0.66 -18.31
C PRO A 46 -0.53 -0.11 -16.98
N GLU A 47 0.17 -1.24 -16.99
CA GLU A 47 0.45 -2.01 -15.77
C GLU A 47 1.22 -1.14 -14.75
N ALA A 48 2.20 -0.36 -15.23
CA ALA A 48 2.97 0.57 -14.40
C ALA A 48 2.08 1.53 -13.60
N MET A 49 0.97 2.01 -14.18
CA MET A 49 0.02 2.88 -13.49
C MET A 49 -0.80 2.10 -12.47
N LYS A 50 -1.26 0.90 -12.82
CA LYS A 50 -1.95 0.00 -11.89
C LYS A 50 -1.11 -0.27 -10.65
N ASN A 51 0.13 -0.71 -10.86
CA ASN A 51 1.05 -1.09 -9.79
C ASN A 51 1.33 0.10 -8.86
N LEU A 52 1.51 1.31 -9.42
CA LEU A 52 1.71 2.53 -8.64
C LEU A 52 0.54 2.84 -7.71
N TYR A 53 -0.69 2.80 -8.23
CA TYR A 53 -1.86 3.11 -7.41
C TYR A 53 -2.15 2.04 -6.36
N VAL A 54 -1.94 0.76 -6.67
CA VAL A 54 -2.02 -0.32 -5.67
C VAL A 54 -0.98 -0.12 -4.57
N ALA A 55 0.27 0.20 -4.93
CA ALA A 55 1.32 0.44 -3.95
C ALA A 55 1.04 1.66 -3.06
N LYS A 56 0.51 2.75 -3.63
CA LYS A 56 0.07 3.93 -2.86
C LYS A 56 -1.04 3.59 -1.88
N HIS A 57 -2.06 2.86 -2.34
CA HIS A 57 -3.16 2.48 -1.48
C HIS A 57 -2.72 1.52 -0.36
N LEU A 58 -1.84 0.55 -0.67
CA LEU A 58 -1.26 -0.34 0.33
C LEU A 58 -0.40 0.43 1.34
N ARG A 59 0.41 1.39 0.88
CA ARG A 59 1.17 2.28 1.76
C ARG A 59 0.24 3.00 2.73
N ASP A 60 -0.78 3.68 2.23
CA ASP A 60 -1.68 4.48 3.04
C ASP A 60 -2.44 3.56 4.02
N PHE A 61 -2.93 2.40 3.56
CA PHE A 61 -3.54 1.39 4.42
C PHE A 61 -2.61 0.95 5.56
N LEU A 62 -1.35 0.61 5.27
CA LEU A 62 -0.39 0.20 6.28
C LEU A 62 -0.11 1.32 7.29
N MET A 63 0.13 2.54 6.83
CA MET A 63 0.41 3.69 7.70
C MET A 63 -0.81 4.10 8.54
N ASP A 64 -2.02 4.02 7.99
CA ASP A 64 -3.24 4.49 8.66
C ASP A 64 -3.85 3.42 9.58
N SER A 65 -3.69 2.14 9.23
CA SER A 65 -4.38 1.03 9.91
C SER A 65 -3.48 0.20 10.82
N THR A 66 -2.16 0.42 10.81
CA THR A 66 -1.20 -0.38 11.58
C THR A 66 -0.21 0.46 12.40
N ASP A 67 0.57 -0.20 13.26
CA ASP A 67 1.69 0.39 14.00
C ASP A 67 3.05 0.31 13.25
N ILE A 68 3.05 0.10 11.93
CA ILE A 68 4.28 0.03 11.13
C ILE A 68 5.11 1.32 11.24
N ASP A 69 6.44 1.19 11.33
CA ASP A 69 7.32 2.36 11.49
C ASP A 69 7.45 3.14 10.18
N THR A 70 7.76 2.46 9.07
CA THR A 70 7.93 3.14 7.79
C THR A 70 7.56 2.28 6.59
N VAL A 71 6.83 2.88 5.66
CA VAL A 71 6.60 2.34 4.31
C VAL A 71 7.31 3.21 3.28
N TYR A 72 8.38 2.67 2.71
CA TYR A 72 9.12 3.24 1.58
C TYR A 72 8.50 2.80 0.25
N MET A 73 8.81 3.53 -0.81
CA MET A 73 8.44 3.16 -2.18
C MET A 73 9.62 3.36 -3.12
N THR A 74 9.84 2.46 -4.08
CA THR A 74 10.87 2.64 -5.11
C THR A 74 10.54 3.79 -6.07
N ARG A 75 9.24 4.07 -6.28
CA ARG A 75 8.71 5.28 -6.93
C ARG A 75 7.32 5.62 -6.41
N SER A 76 7.03 6.91 -6.31
CA SER A 76 5.71 7.46 -5.93
C SER A 76 5.10 8.36 -7.00
N ASP A 77 5.81 8.56 -8.12
CA ASP A 77 5.38 9.34 -9.28
C ASP A 77 5.39 8.44 -10.53
N SER A 78 4.41 8.63 -11.40
CA SER A 78 4.31 7.94 -12.69
C SER A 78 5.44 8.29 -13.65
N LEU A 79 6.02 9.49 -13.55
CA LEU A 79 7.04 9.99 -14.47
C LEU A 79 8.45 9.47 -14.16
N VAL A 80 8.67 8.99 -12.93
CA VAL A 80 9.96 8.49 -12.46
C VAL A 80 10.26 7.14 -13.08
N ILE A 81 11.47 7.02 -13.63
CA ILE A 81 12.03 5.78 -14.16
C ILE A 81 12.93 5.14 -13.11
N VAL A 82 12.71 3.86 -12.82
CA VAL A 82 13.55 3.07 -11.90
C VAL A 82 13.90 1.74 -12.55
N GLY A 83 15.19 1.48 -12.74
CA GLY A 83 15.71 0.22 -13.26
C GLY A 83 15.61 -0.93 -12.26
N LEU A 84 15.69 -2.18 -12.74
CA LEU A 84 15.57 -3.37 -11.90
C LEU A 84 16.58 -3.40 -10.75
N SER A 85 17.87 -3.18 -11.05
CA SER A 85 18.91 -3.17 -10.01
C SER A 85 18.72 -2.02 -9.03
N GLN A 86 18.32 -0.84 -9.50
CA GLN A 86 18.11 0.33 -8.65
C GLN A 86 17.04 0.07 -7.57
N ARG A 87 16.03 -0.76 -7.86
CA ARG A 87 14.96 -1.13 -6.91
C ARG A 87 15.51 -1.97 -5.76
N SER A 88 16.26 -3.02 -6.08
CA SER A 88 16.90 -3.87 -5.07
C SER A 88 18.01 -3.13 -4.33
N ASP A 89 18.80 -2.31 -5.02
CA ASP A 89 19.89 -1.53 -4.44
C ASP A 89 19.33 -0.51 -3.44
N TYR A 90 18.22 0.16 -3.78
CA TYR A 90 17.54 1.07 -2.86
C TYR A 90 17.08 0.34 -1.59
N ALA A 91 16.39 -0.79 -1.72
CA ALA A 91 15.89 -1.57 -0.58
C ALA A 91 17.02 -2.09 0.32
N ASN A 92 18.10 -2.58 -0.29
CA ASN A 92 19.29 -3.01 0.44
C ASN A 92 19.98 -1.83 1.14
N SER A 93 20.07 -0.66 0.51
CA SER A 93 20.77 0.52 1.05
C SER A 93 20.13 1.06 2.34
N ILE A 94 18.81 0.89 2.49
CA ILE A 94 18.07 1.33 3.67
C ILE A 94 17.89 0.22 4.71
N GLY A 95 18.42 -0.98 4.45
CA GLY A 95 18.26 -2.15 5.31
C GLY A 95 16.80 -2.54 5.50
N ALA A 96 16.02 -2.57 4.42
CA ALA A 96 14.60 -2.89 4.47
C ALA A 96 14.36 -4.28 5.09
N ALA A 97 13.48 -4.37 6.09
CA ALA A 97 13.09 -5.64 6.71
C ALA A 97 12.27 -6.51 5.73
N TRP A 98 11.57 -5.87 4.79
CA TRP A 98 10.84 -6.53 3.71
C TRP A 98 10.85 -5.72 2.41
N PHE A 99 10.97 -6.41 1.28
CA PHE A 99 10.81 -5.85 -0.06
C PHE A 99 9.61 -6.53 -0.74
N HIS A 100 8.61 -5.75 -1.15
CA HIS A 100 7.40 -6.25 -1.78
C HIS A 100 7.22 -5.63 -3.17
N SER A 101 7.55 -6.39 -4.21
CA SER A 101 7.29 -5.97 -5.59
C SER A 101 5.88 -6.34 -6.03
N ILE A 102 5.21 -5.39 -6.69
CA ILE A 102 3.81 -5.47 -7.09
C ILE A 102 3.75 -5.41 -8.61
N HIS A 103 3.17 -6.46 -9.20
CA HIS A 103 2.97 -6.62 -10.63
C HIS A 103 1.56 -7.14 -10.93
N SER A 104 1.09 -6.88 -12.14
CA SER A 104 -0.14 -7.43 -12.68
C SER A 104 0.21 -8.22 -13.94
N ASP A 105 0.18 -9.54 -13.83
CA ASP A 105 0.40 -10.41 -14.98
C ASP A 105 -0.68 -10.20 -16.07
N ALA A 106 -0.28 -10.40 -17.32
CA ALA A 106 -1.10 -10.25 -18.52
C ALA A 106 -1.16 -11.55 -19.35
N GLY A 107 -1.09 -12.70 -18.68
CA GLY A 107 -1.22 -14.01 -19.31
C GLY A 107 -2.63 -14.30 -19.83
N ALA A 108 -2.72 -15.23 -20.80
CA ALA A 108 -3.98 -15.77 -21.32
C ALA A 108 -4.65 -16.72 -20.33
N ALA A 109 -4.82 -16.29 -19.08
CA ALA A 109 -5.43 -17.10 -18.05
C ALA A 109 -6.95 -17.16 -18.26
N SER A 110 -7.51 -18.36 -18.20
CA SER A 110 -8.97 -18.59 -18.18
C SER A 110 -9.63 -18.18 -16.85
N SER A 111 -8.83 -17.66 -15.90
CA SER A 111 -9.25 -17.28 -14.56
C SER A 111 -8.39 -16.15 -14.01
N ASN A 112 -8.97 -15.29 -13.16
CA ASN A 112 -8.22 -14.32 -12.38
C ASN A 112 -7.46 -15.04 -11.26
N THR A 113 -6.15 -14.81 -11.17
CA THR A 113 -5.29 -15.44 -10.17
C THR A 113 -4.44 -14.40 -9.44
N THR A 114 -3.92 -14.79 -8.28
CA THR A 114 -2.87 -14.06 -7.56
C THR A 114 -1.76 -15.05 -7.27
N LEU A 115 -0.53 -14.70 -7.65
CA LEU A 115 0.66 -15.52 -7.46
C LEU A 115 1.64 -14.73 -6.59
N LEU A 116 2.17 -15.38 -5.55
CA LEU A 116 3.27 -14.87 -4.75
C LEU A 116 4.56 -15.58 -5.18
N LEU A 117 5.57 -14.81 -5.56
CA LEU A 117 6.93 -15.29 -5.80
C LEU A 117 7.81 -14.85 -4.63
N TRP A 118 8.68 -15.74 -4.14
CA TRP A 118 9.54 -15.49 -2.99
C TRP A 118 10.96 -16.03 -3.19
#